data_AF-A0A354XLM4-F1
#
_entry.id   AF-A0A354XLM4-F1
#
_cell.length_a   1.000
_cell.length_b   1.000
_cell.length_c   1.000
_cell.angle_alpha   90.00
_cell.angle_beta   90.00
_cell.angle_gamma   90.00
#
_symmetry.space_group_name_H-M   'P 1'
#
loop_
_entity.id
_entity.type
_entity.pdbx_description
1 polymer ?
#
loop_
_entity_poly.entity_id
_entity_poly.type
_entity_poly.pdbx_seq_one_letter_code
_entity_poly.pdbx_strand_id
1 'polypeptide(L)'
;SQGLTVSRLKRVRYGNIFLDKRAKAGEWVELSQDEVDDLATLANLETRKVPELTPDEKNRWSRDKHKRRPVQAMRKPKPKRG
;
A
#
# COMPACT_ATOMS: atom_id res chain seq x y z
N SER A 1 -16.28 18.42 25.11
CA SER A 1 -15.27 18.47 24.04
C SER A 1 -14.40 19.71 24.27
N GLN A 2 -13.09 19.65 24.02
CA GLN A 2 -12.10 20.68 24.43
C GLN A 2 -12.21 22.05 23.69
N GLY A 3 -13.34 22.43 23.12
CA GLY A 3 -13.53 23.73 22.43
C GLY A 3 -12.69 23.95 21.16
N LEU A 4 -11.88 22.96 20.76
CA LEU A 4 -11.01 23.02 19.58
C LEU A 4 -11.72 22.45 18.34
N THR A 5 -11.44 23.06 17.18
CA THR A 5 -11.93 22.59 15.88
C THR A 5 -10.86 21.76 15.19
N VAL A 6 -11.20 20.54 14.76
CA VAL A 6 -10.31 19.67 13.99
C VAL A 6 -10.50 19.94 12.50
N SER A 7 -9.50 20.55 11.85
CA SER A 7 -9.53 20.85 10.42
C SER A 7 -9.15 19.66 9.53
N ARG A 8 -8.28 18.77 10.03
CA ARG A 8 -7.85 17.55 9.34
C ARG A 8 -7.52 16.46 10.34
N LEU A 9 -8.10 15.29 10.13
CA LEU A 9 -7.81 14.09 10.90
C LEU A 9 -7.31 13.00 9.95
N LYS A 10 -6.10 12.48 10.19
CA LYS A 10 -5.53 11.36 9.44
C LYS A 10 -5.09 10.28 10.40
N ARG A 11 -5.57 9.06 10.18
CA ARG A 11 -5.07 7.87 10.88
C ARG A 11 -3.72 7.47 10.27
N VAL A 12 -2.66 7.50 11.07
CA VAL A 12 -1.28 7.18 10.63
C VAL A 12 -0.81 5.80 11.10
N ARG A 13 -1.54 5.17 12.02
CA ARG A 13 -1.24 3.86 12.59
C ARG A 13 -2.52 3.20 13.07
N TYR A 14 -2.57 1.87 13.02
CA TYR A 14 -3.58 1.05 13.67
C TYR A 14 -2.92 -0.19 14.27
N GLY A 15 -3.10 -0.45 15.57
CA GLY A 15 -2.38 -1.52 16.25
C GLY A 15 -0.86 -1.33 16.15
N ASN A 16 -0.15 -2.34 15.66
CA ASN A 16 1.28 -2.32 15.34
C ASN A 16 1.60 -1.90 13.89
N ILE A 17 0.59 -1.69 13.04
CA ILE A 17 0.79 -1.34 11.63
C ILE A 17 0.75 0.17 11.40
N PHE A 18 1.80 0.69 10.75
CA PHE A 18 1.87 2.09 10.30
C PHE A 18 1.33 2.25 8.89
N LEU A 19 0.83 3.45 8.56
CA LEU A 19 0.48 3.78 7.19
C LEU A 19 1.74 3.80 6.31
N ASP A 20 1.82 2.86 5.36
CA ASP A 20 2.95 2.78 4.41
C ASP A 20 3.06 4.08 3.60
N LYS A 21 4.25 4.68 3.57
CA LYS A 21 4.56 5.89 2.81
C LYS A 21 4.35 5.72 1.30
N ARG A 22 4.38 4.46 0.81
CA ARG A 22 4.17 4.09 -0.59
C ARG A 22 2.69 4.00 -0.94
N ALA A 23 1.81 3.75 0.03
CA ALA A 23 0.37 3.70 -0.19
C ALA A 23 -0.18 5.12 -0.38
N LYS A 24 -0.56 5.47 -1.60
CA LYS A 24 -1.23 6.76 -1.86
C LYS A 24 -2.70 6.70 -1.45
N ALA A 25 -3.34 7.87 -1.37
CA ALA A 25 -4.77 7.93 -1.10
C ALA A 25 -5.56 7.16 -2.16
N GLY A 26 -6.41 6.23 -1.74
CA GLY A 26 -7.18 5.35 -2.61
C GLY A 26 -6.44 4.11 -3.10
N GLU A 27 -5.15 3.96 -2.76
CA GLU A 27 -4.38 2.75 -3.00
C GLU A 27 -4.30 1.89 -1.73
N TRP A 28 -3.93 0.63 -1.93
CA TRP A 28 -3.71 -0.34 -0.86
C TRP A 28 -2.41 -1.09 -1.10
N VAL A 29 -1.85 -1.62 -0.02
CA VAL A 29 -0.65 -2.44 -0.01
C VAL A 29 -0.97 -3.70 0.79
N GLU A 30 -0.58 -4.85 0.25
CA GLU A 30 -0.71 -6.14 0.94
C GLU A 30 0.31 -6.21 2.08
N LEU A 31 -0.11 -6.71 3.24
CA LEU A 31 0.79 -6.93 4.38
C LEU A 31 1.70 -8.14 4.12
N SER A 32 2.91 -8.11 4.68
CA SER A 32 3.79 -9.27 4.69
C SER A 32 3.26 -10.35 5.65
N GLN A 33 3.74 -11.59 5.51
CA GLN A 33 3.40 -12.67 6.45
C GLN A 33 3.72 -12.27 7.89
N ASP A 34 4.91 -11.70 8.13
CA ASP A 34 5.35 -11.26 9.46
C ASP A 34 4.41 -10.19 10.05
N GLU A 35 3.97 -9.22 9.22
CA GLU A 35 3.03 -8.18 9.65
C GLU A 35 1.65 -8.74 10.00
N VAL A 36 1.19 -9.77 9.28
CA VAL A 36 -0.06 -10.47 9.59
C VAL A 36 0.07 -11.26 10.90
N ASP A 37 1.18 -11.96 11.10
CA ASP A 37 1.42 -12.76 12.30
C ASP A 37 1.56 -11.89 13.56
N ASP A 38 2.26 -10.77 13.44
CA ASP A 38 2.37 -9.78 14.53
C ASP A 38 1.00 -9.18 14.88
N LEU A 39 0.17 -8.88 13.89
CA LEU A 39 -1.18 -8.35 14.10
C LEU A 39 -2.11 -9.40 14.73
N ALA A 40 -2.02 -10.66 14.30
CA ALA A 40 -2.77 -11.77 14.88
C ALA A 40 -2.40 -11.97 16.36
N THR A 41 -1.11 -11.95 16.66
CA THR A 41 -0.58 -12.04 18.04
C THR A 41 -1.10 -10.89 18.90
N LEU A 42 -1.11 -9.66 18.39
CA LEU A 42 -1.66 -8.48 19.10
C LEU A 42 -3.16 -8.64 19.40
N ALA A 43 -3.91 -9.28 18.51
CA ALA A 43 -5.32 -9.59 18.70
C ALA A 43 -5.57 -10.88 19.52
N ASN A 44 -4.51 -11.51 20.02
CA ASN A 44 -4.56 -12.77 20.76
C ASN A 44 -5.19 -13.92 19.96
N LEU A 45 -4.96 -13.91 18.64
CA LEU A 45 -5.40 -14.92 17.67
C LEU A 45 -4.24 -15.84 17.26
N GLU A 46 -4.56 -17.04 16.80
CA GLU A 46 -3.58 -17.95 16.22
C GLU A 46 -3.04 -17.39 14.89
N THR A 47 -1.72 -17.51 14.69
CA THR A 47 -1.08 -17.09 13.45
C THR A 47 -1.46 -18.04 12.31
N ARG A 48 -1.75 -17.47 11.14
CA ARG A 48 -2.14 -18.22 9.96
C ARG A 48 -1.28 -17.80 8.79
N LYS A 49 -0.75 -18.80 8.07
CA LYS A 49 -0.08 -18.56 6.80
C LYS A 49 -1.06 -17.94 5.80
N VAL A 50 -0.71 -16.76 5.32
CA VAL A 50 -1.35 -16.11 4.19
C VAL A 50 -1.17 -17.03 2.98
N PRO A 51 -2.26 -17.41 2.28
CA PRO A 51 -2.15 -18.23 1.09
C PRO A 51 -1.21 -17.60 0.07
N GLU A 52 -0.28 -18.39 -0.45
CA GLU A 52 0.53 -17.90 -1.56
C GLU A 52 -0.36 -17.66 -2.79
N LEU A 53 -0.18 -16.48 -3.40
CA LEU A 53 -0.78 -16.21 -4.70
C LEU A 53 -0.32 -17.26 -5.71
N THR A 54 -1.27 -17.82 -6.46
CA THR A 54 -0.98 -18.69 -7.59
C THR A 54 -0.13 -17.95 -8.63
N PRO A 55 0.61 -18.65 -9.50
CA PRO A 55 1.39 -18.01 -10.57
C PRO A 55 0.55 -17.05 -11.44
N ASP A 56 -0.71 -17.38 -11.71
CA ASP A 56 -1.62 -16.54 -12.50
C ASP A 56 -2.07 -15.29 -11.74
N GLU A 57 -2.31 -15.40 -10.44
CA GLU A 57 -2.58 -14.26 -9.57
C GLU A 57 -1.36 -13.36 -9.44
N LYS A 58 -0.16 -13.94 -9.26
CA LYS A 58 1.11 -13.20 -9.27
C LYS A 58 1.30 -12.44 -10.59
N ASN A 59 0.96 -13.06 -11.71
CA ASN A 59 1.03 -12.44 -13.04
C ASN A 59 0.00 -11.31 -13.24
N ARG A 60 -1.25 -11.52 -12.84
CA ARG A 60 -2.29 -10.48 -12.85
C ARG A 60 -1.91 -9.32 -11.95
N TRP A 61 -1.45 -9.62 -10.74
CA TRP A 61 -0.97 -8.66 -9.77
C TRP A 61 0.17 -7.81 -10.33
N SER A 62 1.17 -8.45 -10.94
CA SER A 62 2.26 -7.76 -11.60
C SER A 62 1.74 -6.81 -12.68
N ARG A 63 0.86 -7.28 -13.57
CA ARG A 63 0.28 -6.43 -14.64
C ARG A 63 -0.49 -5.23 -14.08
N ASP A 64 -1.32 -5.43 -13.06
CA ASP A 64 -2.09 -4.35 -12.45
C ASP A 64 -1.18 -3.34 -11.73
N LYS A 65 -0.15 -3.81 -11.04
CA LYS A 65 0.88 -2.94 -10.45
C LYS A 65 1.59 -2.10 -11.51
N HIS A 66 1.86 -2.66 -12.70
CA HIS A 66 2.48 -1.94 -13.81
C HIS A 66 1.52 -0.94 -14.49
N LYS A 67 0.23 -1.26 -14.58
CA LYS A 67 -0.81 -0.35 -15.10
C LYS A 67 -1.11 0.83 -14.17
N ARG A 68 -1.00 0.62 -12.85
CA ARG A 68 -1.21 1.68 -11.83
C ARG A 68 -0.06 2.69 -11.77
N ARG A 69 1.06 2.46 -12.47
CA ARG A 69 2.07 3.51 -12.65
C ARG A 69 1.48 4.52 -13.63
N PRO A 70 1.46 5.83 -13.31
CA PRO A 70 1.09 6.82 -14.32
C PRO A 70 2.00 6.56 -15.52
N VAL A 71 1.39 6.28 -16.68
CA VAL A 71 2.12 6.28 -17.95
C VAL A 71 2.92 7.56 -17.93
N GLN A 72 4.25 7.43 -17.96
CA GLN A 72 5.15 8.58 -18.00
C GLN A 72 4.66 9.39 -19.20
N ALA A 73 3.92 10.48 -18.94
CA ALA A 73 3.37 11.32 -19.98
C ALA A 73 4.53 11.62 -20.92
N MET A 74 4.36 11.23 -22.19
CA MET A 74 5.37 11.23 -23.25
C MET A 74 6.52 12.19 -22.91
N ARG A 75 7.71 11.64 -22.58
CA ARG A 75 8.93 12.44 -22.43
C ARG A 75 8.98 13.38 -23.64
N LYS A 76 8.82 14.69 -23.41
CA LYS A 76 8.93 15.68 -24.48
C LYS A 76 10.26 15.43 -25.20
N PRO A 77 10.27 15.32 -26.54
CA PRO A 77 11.51 15.07 -27.27
C PRO A 77 12.50 16.19 -26.95
N LYS A 78 13.75 15.82 -26.61
CA LYS A 78 14.82 16.79 -26.38
C LYS A 78 15.01 17.61 -27.66
N PRO A 79 15.10 18.95 -27.60
CA PRO A 79 15.38 19.75 -28.78
C PRO A 79 16.77 19.36 -29.31
N LYS A 80 16.85 19.07 -30.62
CA LYS A 80 18.13 18.91 -31.32
C LYS A 80 18.85 20.26 -31.25
N ARG A 81 20.04 20.27 -30.65
CA ARG A 81 20.94 21.44 -30.73
C ARG A 81 21.45 21.50 -32.18
N GLY A 82 21.14 22.60 -32.85
CA GLY A 82 21.90 23.04 -34.03
C GLY A 82 23.25 23.59 -33.62
#